data_AF-A0A9N9CFZ0-F1
#
_entry.id   AF-A0A9N9CFZ0-F1
#
_cell.length_a   1.000
_cell.length_b   1.000
_cell.length_c   1.000
_cell.angle_alpha   90.00
_cell.angle_beta   90.00
_cell.angle_gamma   90.00
#
_symmetry.space_group_name_H-M   'P 1'
#
loop_
_entity.id
_entity.type
_entity.pdbx_description
1 polymer ?
#
loop_
_entity_poly.entity_id
_entity_poly.type
_entity_poly.pdbx_seq_one_letter_code
_entity_poly.pdbx_strand_id
1 'polypeptide(L)'
;MIYYGFYCAPLLQAIYLGMISLFGGATIVVAVASHFRSPEFRWFRTGLFIAMGLSAVFPIAHALIIYGWRLCFDVISLNHMLLMGGMYIAGALIYGARVPERWFPGTFDIWGSSHQIFHIFVVGAALVHYYGVTKTMAYWHAQNHSCQKEIELMATGVKYEKASVHLCMVILNVRINILISHPTNKIQYPVTSFYSSQKHDT
;
A
#
# COMPACT_ATOMS: atom_id res chain seq x y z
N MET A 1 1.24 5.46 -4.15
CA MET A 1 0.64 5.41 -2.79
C MET A 1 1.60 4.94 -1.72
N ILE A 2 2.23 3.74 -1.82
CA ILE A 2 3.11 3.20 -0.75
C ILE A 2 4.24 4.16 -0.35
N TYR A 3 4.93 4.75 -1.33
CA TYR A 3 6.03 5.68 -1.08
C TYR A 3 5.64 6.82 -0.12
N TYR A 4 4.62 7.60 -0.48
CA TYR A 4 4.15 8.68 0.37
C TYR A 4 3.39 8.18 1.61
N GLY A 5 2.68 7.06 1.52
CA GLY A 5 1.92 6.52 2.65
C GLY A 5 2.82 6.07 3.80
N PHE A 6 4.06 5.67 3.52
CA PHE A 6 5.08 5.32 4.51
C PHE A 6 6.33 6.18 4.35
N TYR A 7 6.17 7.47 4.03
CA TYR A 7 7.26 8.37 3.64
C TYR A 7 8.45 8.33 4.61
N CYS A 8 8.16 8.29 5.91
CA CYS A 8 9.16 8.30 6.98
C CYS A 8 9.65 6.90 7.40
N ALA A 9 9.14 5.83 6.80
CA ALA A 9 9.45 4.45 7.15
C ALA A 9 9.96 3.66 5.92
N PRO A 10 11.23 3.83 5.51
CA PRO A 10 11.77 3.24 4.27
C PRO A 10 11.74 1.70 4.27
N LEU A 11 11.90 1.06 5.44
CA LEU A 11 11.78 -0.39 5.56
C LEU A 11 10.38 -0.88 5.19
N LEU A 12 9.32 -0.20 5.67
CA LEU A 12 7.94 -0.57 5.34
C LEU A 12 7.65 -0.34 3.87
N GLN A 13 8.18 0.73 3.27
CA GLN A 13 8.09 0.93 1.82
C GLN A 13 8.70 -0.25 1.06
N ALA A 14 9.93 -0.66 1.39
CA ALA A 14 10.60 -1.77 0.74
C ALA A 14 9.83 -3.09 0.87
N ILE A 15 9.32 -3.40 2.08
CA ILE A 15 8.51 -4.60 2.32
C ILE A 15 7.25 -4.60 1.46
N TYR A 16 6.48 -3.51 1.46
CA TYR A 16 5.21 -3.47 0.73
C TYR A 16 5.38 -3.35 -0.79
N LEU A 17 6.43 -2.66 -1.25
CA LEU A 17 6.81 -2.64 -2.66
C LEU A 17 7.28 -4.02 -3.12
N GLY A 18 8.05 -4.73 -2.30
CA GLY A 18 8.45 -6.12 -2.56
C GLY A 18 7.24 -7.06 -2.64
N MET A 19 6.32 -6.94 -1.68
CA MET A 19 5.08 -7.73 -1.66
C MET A 19 4.26 -7.54 -2.94
N ILE A 20 3.93 -6.29 -3.31
CA ILE A 20 3.13 -6.05 -4.52
C ILE A 20 3.87 -6.46 -5.79
N SER A 21 5.21 -6.30 -5.84
CA SER A 21 6.03 -6.73 -6.97
C SER A 21 6.02 -8.25 -7.14
N LEU A 22 6.04 -9.01 -6.04
CA LEU A 22 5.92 -10.47 -6.08
C LEU A 22 4.56 -10.92 -6.65
N PHE A 23 3.46 -10.36 -6.15
CA PHE A 23 2.12 -10.67 -6.69
C PHE A 23 1.98 -10.21 -8.14
N GLY A 24 2.54 -9.05 -8.49
CA GLY A 24 2.58 -8.53 -9.86
C GLY A 24 3.35 -9.45 -10.80
N GLY A 25 4.52 -9.94 -10.38
CA GLY A 25 5.32 -10.91 -11.13
C GLY A 25 4.57 -12.20 -11.39
N ALA A 26 3.92 -12.78 -10.38
CA ALA A 26 3.07 -13.96 -10.54
C ALA A 26 1.92 -13.71 -11.52
N THR A 27 1.29 -12.54 -11.42
CA THR A 27 0.19 -12.13 -12.31
C THR A 27 0.66 -11.97 -13.76
N ILE A 28 1.84 -11.37 -13.98
CA ILE A 28 2.45 -11.24 -15.30
C ILE A 28 2.72 -12.63 -15.90
N VAL A 29 3.34 -13.54 -15.14
CA VAL A 29 3.64 -14.90 -15.61
C VAL A 29 2.38 -15.62 -16.08
N VAL A 30 1.31 -15.58 -15.28
CA VAL A 30 0.02 -16.19 -15.65
C VAL A 30 -0.62 -15.49 -16.85
N ALA A 31 -0.57 -14.16 -16.91
CA ALA A 31 -1.19 -13.40 -18.00
C ALA A 31 -0.50 -13.62 -19.36
N VAL A 32 0.82 -13.82 -19.38
CA VAL A 32 1.57 -14.00 -20.63
C VAL A 32 1.64 -15.45 -21.09
N ALA A 33 1.60 -16.41 -20.17
CA ALA A 33 1.70 -17.83 -20.49
C ALA A 33 0.53 -18.31 -21.36
N SER A 34 0.85 -18.95 -22.49
CA SER A 34 -0.13 -19.40 -23.49
C SER A 34 -1.18 -20.36 -22.92
N HIS A 35 -0.78 -21.21 -21.98
CA HIS A 35 -1.65 -22.17 -21.30
C HIS A 35 -2.85 -21.51 -20.62
N PHE A 36 -2.66 -20.34 -20.00
CA PHE A 36 -3.70 -19.64 -19.24
C PHE A 36 -4.55 -18.69 -20.09
N ARG A 37 -4.39 -18.65 -21.43
CA ARG A 37 -5.16 -17.75 -22.30
C ARG A 37 -6.56 -18.25 -22.61
N SER A 38 -6.84 -19.54 -22.40
CA SER A 38 -8.15 -20.10 -22.73
C SER A 38 -9.28 -19.44 -21.90
N PRO A 39 -10.53 -19.46 -22.41
CA PRO A 39 -11.69 -18.93 -21.68
C PRO A 39 -11.95 -19.62 -20.34
N GLU A 40 -11.53 -20.87 -20.19
CA GLU A 40 -11.70 -21.69 -18.98
C GLU A 40 -10.96 -21.10 -17.78
N PHE A 41 -9.77 -20.51 -18.01
CA PHE A 41 -8.98 -19.87 -16.96
C PHE A 41 -9.43 -18.44 -16.62
N ARG A 42 -10.54 -17.93 -17.16
CA ARG A 42 -10.98 -16.54 -16.92
C ARG A 42 -11.12 -16.22 -15.43
N TRP A 43 -11.80 -17.09 -14.67
CA TRP A 43 -12.00 -16.90 -13.24
C TRP A 43 -10.71 -17.03 -12.45
N PHE A 44 -9.81 -17.92 -12.87
CA PHE A 44 -8.48 -18.03 -12.28
C PHE A 44 -7.67 -16.73 -12.45
N ARG A 45 -7.62 -16.18 -13.68
CA ARG A 45 -6.96 -14.89 -13.94
C ARG A 45 -7.60 -13.77 -13.11
N THR A 46 -8.92 -13.68 -13.12
CA THR A 46 -9.68 -12.66 -12.38
C THR A 46 -9.39 -12.73 -10.88
N GLY A 47 -9.40 -13.92 -10.30
CA GLY A 47 -9.07 -14.15 -8.90
C GLY A 47 -7.65 -13.72 -8.55
N LEU A 48 -6.67 -13.98 -9.43
CA LEU A 48 -5.28 -13.56 -9.22
C LEU A 48 -5.13 -12.03 -9.19
N PHE A 49 -5.77 -11.31 -10.13
CA PHE A 49 -5.79 -9.84 -10.14
C PHE A 49 -6.49 -9.27 -8.90
N ILE A 50 -7.61 -9.87 -8.48
CA ILE A 50 -8.31 -9.46 -7.25
C ILE A 50 -7.43 -9.70 -6.02
N ALA A 51 -6.77 -10.86 -5.91
CA ALA A 51 -5.88 -11.17 -4.80
C ALA A 51 -4.68 -10.21 -4.73
N MET A 52 -4.08 -9.86 -5.87
CA MET A 52 -3.05 -8.83 -5.95
C MET A 52 -3.56 -7.49 -5.40
N GLY A 53 -4.76 -7.06 -5.78
CA GLY A 53 -5.38 -5.84 -5.26
C GLY A 53 -5.70 -5.91 -3.76
N LEU A 54 -6.28 -7.02 -3.30
CA LEU A 54 -6.64 -7.25 -1.90
C LEU A 54 -5.43 -7.35 -0.97
N SER A 55 -4.23 -7.64 -1.50
CA SER A 55 -3.00 -7.54 -0.72
C SER A 55 -2.78 -6.14 -0.12
N ALA A 56 -3.43 -5.10 -0.66
CA ALA A 56 -3.42 -3.76 -0.09
C ALA A 56 -4.03 -3.66 1.32
N VAL A 57 -4.80 -4.66 1.78
CA VAL A 57 -5.30 -4.72 3.16
C VAL A 57 -4.16 -4.68 4.17
N PHE A 58 -3.01 -5.31 3.89
CA PHE A 58 -1.86 -5.31 4.79
C PHE A 58 -1.27 -3.90 5.03
N PRO A 59 -0.85 -3.13 3.99
CA PRO A 59 -0.37 -1.76 4.20
C PRO A 59 -1.46 -0.81 4.71
N ILE A 60 -2.74 -0.98 4.32
CA ILE A 60 -3.82 -0.12 4.83
C ILE A 60 -4.04 -0.35 6.33
N ALA A 61 -4.10 -1.61 6.77
CA ALA A 61 -4.25 -1.94 8.19
C ALA A 61 -3.06 -1.43 9.00
N HIS A 62 -1.84 -1.59 8.50
CA HIS A 62 -0.65 -1.07 9.17
C HIS A 62 -0.68 0.47 9.24
N ALA A 63 -1.07 1.16 8.16
CA ALA A 63 -1.25 2.60 8.13
C ALA A 63 -2.30 3.08 9.15
N LEU A 64 -3.44 2.38 9.26
CA LEU A 64 -4.49 2.68 10.24
C LEU A 64 -4.01 2.52 11.69
N ILE A 65 -3.13 1.54 11.96
CA ILE A 65 -2.55 1.34 13.29
C ILE A 65 -1.58 2.46 13.65
N ILE A 66 -0.73 2.89 12.71
CA ILE A 66 0.32 3.89 12.98
C ILE A 66 -0.18 5.34 12.93
N TYR A 67 -1.12 5.66 12.05
CA TYR A 67 -1.60 7.03 11.84
C TYR A 67 -2.96 7.28 12.48
N GLY A 68 -3.72 6.22 12.75
CA GLY A 68 -5.11 6.33 13.15
C GLY A 68 -6.05 6.64 11.97
N TRP A 69 -7.35 6.47 12.23
CA TRP A 69 -8.38 6.56 11.19
C TRP A 69 -8.43 7.90 10.46
N ARG A 70 -8.42 9.02 11.19
CA ARG A 70 -8.60 10.36 10.61
C ARG A 70 -7.43 10.76 9.72
N LEU A 71 -6.22 10.57 10.22
CA LEU A 71 -5.00 10.97 9.51
C LEU A 71 -4.77 10.15 8.23
N CYS A 72 -5.27 8.91 8.17
CA CYS A 72 -5.21 8.11 6.95
C CYS A 72 -5.97 8.72 5.76
N PHE A 73 -7.00 9.54 5.98
CA PHE A 73 -7.67 10.24 4.87
C PHE A 73 -6.75 11.23 4.16
N ASP A 74 -5.77 11.79 4.88
CA ASP A 74 -4.82 12.75 4.30
C ASP A 74 -3.52 12.05 3.86
N VAL A 75 -2.93 11.21 4.73
CA VAL A 75 -1.62 10.59 4.49
C VAL A 75 -1.64 9.52 3.41
N ILE A 76 -2.73 8.74 3.30
CA ILE A 76 -2.83 7.66 2.30
C ILE A 76 -3.98 7.85 1.33
N SER A 77 -4.70 8.98 1.43
CA SER A 77 -5.92 9.22 0.65
C SER A 77 -6.91 8.04 0.75
N LEU A 78 -7.20 7.60 1.98
CA LEU A 78 -7.94 6.36 2.26
C LEU A 78 -9.27 6.25 1.50
N ASN A 79 -10.01 7.35 1.35
CA ASN A 79 -11.23 7.40 0.56
C ASN A 79 -11.01 7.03 -0.93
N HIS A 80 -9.98 7.59 -1.57
CA HIS A 80 -9.64 7.29 -2.96
C HIS A 80 -9.13 5.86 -3.11
N MET A 81 -8.40 5.36 -2.11
CA MET A 81 -7.96 3.96 -2.05
C MET A 81 -9.14 2.99 -2.02
N LEU A 82 -10.14 3.25 -1.16
CA LEU A 82 -11.35 2.43 -1.08
C LEU A 82 -12.17 2.51 -2.37
N LEU A 83 -12.32 3.71 -2.94
CA LEU A 83 -13.05 3.91 -4.19
C LEU A 83 -12.39 3.17 -5.35
N MET A 84 -11.07 3.32 -5.56
CA MET A 84 -10.38 2.61 -6.65
C MET A 84 -10.43 1.09 -6.44
N GLY A 85 -10.31 0.60 -5.20
CA GLY A 85 -10.39 -0.81 -4.87
C GLY A 85 -11.77 -1.38 -5.21
N GLY A 86 -12.83 -0.67 -4.81
CA GLY A 86 -14.21 -1.01 -5.16
C GLY A 86 -14.43 -1.04 -6.67
N MET A 87 -13.92 -0.06 -7.41
CA MET A 87 -14.01 -0.02 -8.87
C MET A 87 -13.29 -1.22 -9.52
N TYR A 88 -12.08 -1.55 -9.08
CA TYR A 88 -11.35 -2.71 -9.62
C TYR A 88 -12.08 -4.03 -9.34
N ILE A 89 -12.58 -4.23 -8.12
CA ILE A 89 -13.33 -5.45 -7.77
C ILE A 89 -14.61 -5.53 -8.58
N ALA A 90 -15.40 -4.45 -8.64
CA ALA A 90 -16.64 -4.42 -9.40
C ALA A 90 -16.40 -4.73 -10.89
N GLY A 91 -15.44 -4.06 -11.53
CA GLY A 91 -15.09 -4.32 -12.93
C GLY A 91 -14.63 -5.76 -13.15
N ALA A 92 -13.78 -6.29 -12.27
CA ALA A 92 -13.29 -7.66 -12.36
C ALA A 92 -14.42 -8.70 -12.24
N LEU A 93 -15.38 -8.48 -11.33
CA LEU A 93 -16.55 -9.35 -11.17
C LEU A 93 -17.48 -9.29 -12.39
N ILE A 94 -17.72 -8.09 -12.95
CA ILE A 94 -18.50 -7.91 -14.19
C ILE A 94 -17.86 -8.68 -15.35
N TYR A 95 -16.54 -8.54 -15.53
CA TYR A 95 -15.77 -9.25 -16.55
C TYR A 95 -15.80 -10.78 -16.34
N GLY A 96 -15.58 -11.25 -15.11
CA GLY A 96 -15.61 -12.68 -14.78
C GLY A 96 -16.98 -13.30 -15.07
N ALA A 97 -18.06 -12.61 -14.67
CA ALA A 97 -19.43 -13.07 -14.81
C ALA A 97 -19.99 -12.96 -16.24
N ARG A 98 -19.35 -12.17 -17.12
CA ARG A 98 -19.81 -11.85 -18.48
C ARG A 98 -21.17 -11.16 -18.51
N VAL A 99 -21.41 -10.24 -17.59
CA VAL A 99 -22.64 -9.46 -17.53
C VAL A 99 -22.41 -8.11 -18.22
N PRO A 100 -23.32 -7.64 -19.10
CA PRO A 100 -24.68 -8.13 -19.34
C PRO A 100 -24.84 -9.14 -20.49
N GLU A 101 -23.80 -9.44 -21.28
CA GLU A 101 -23.96 -10.27 -22.49
C GLU A 101 -24.38 -11.72 -22.21
N ARG A 102 -24.17 -12.21 -20.99
CA ARG A 102 -24.68 -13.49 -20.51
C ARG A 102 -26.21 -13.49 -20.39
N TRP A 103 -26.82 -12.36 -20.07
CA TRP A 103 -28.27 -12.23 -19.89
C TRP A 103 -28.98 -11.96 -21.20
N PHE A 104 -28.35 -11.23 -22.12
CA PHE A 104 -28.92 -10.90 -23.43
C PHE A 104 -27.92 -11.22 -24.55
N PRO A 105 -27.83 -12.51 -24.97
CA PRO A 105 -26.92 -12.93 -26.03
C PRO A 105 -27.21 -12.18 -27.34
N GLY A 106 -26.16 -11.79 -28.08
CA GLY A 106 -26.26 -11.09 -29.37
C GLY A 106 -26.60 -9.59 -29.28
N THR A 107 -26.94 -9.07 -28.10
CA THR A 107 -27.28 -7.63 -27.93
C THR A 107 -26.04 -6.76 -27.72
N PHE A 108 -25.01 -7.31 -27.04
CA PHE A 108 -23.83 -6.57 -26.60
C PHE A 108 -22.55 -6.95 -27.38
N ASP A 109 -22.71 -7.33 -28.65
CA ASP A 109 -21.59 -7.83 -29.47
C ASP A 109 -20.62 -6.71 -29.87
N ILE A 110 -21.13 -5.49 -30.07
CA ILE A 110 -20.32 -4.32 -30.47
C ILE A 110 -20.12 -3.35 -29.31
N TRP A 111 -21.17 -3.05 -28.54
CA TRP A 111 -21.15 -2.05 -27.47
C TRP A 111 -21.72 -2.61 -26.17
N GLY A 112 -21.16 -2.18 -25.04
CA GLY A 112 -21.65 -2.51 -23.70
C GLY A 112 -21.34 -3.93 -23.22
N SER A 113 -20.40 -4.62 -23.88
CA SER A 113 -19.93 -5.92 -23.38
C SER A 113 -19.24 -5.79 -22.03
N SER A 114 -19.26 -6.86 -21.22
CA SER A 114 -18.58 -6.90 -19.91
C SER A 114 -17.11 -6.49 -19.98
N HIS A 115 -16.43 -6.79 -21.11
CA HIS A 115 -15.04 -6.42 -21.33
C HIS A 115 -14.87 -4.91 -21.53
N GLN A 116 -15.76 -4.26 -22.28
CA GLN A 116 -15.74 -2.79 -22.43
C GLN A 116 -16.04 -2.10 -21.10
N ILE A 117 -17.05 -2.59 -20.38
CA ILE A 117 -17.40 -2.07 -19.06
C ILE A 117 -16.20 -2.21 -18.11
N PHE A 118 -15.56 -3.37 -18.09
CA PHE A 118 -14.33 -3.60 -17.31
C PHE A 118 -13.24 -2.56 -17.61
N HIS A 119 -12.97 -2.26 -18.88
CA HIS A 119 -11.99 -1.22 -19.25
C HIS A 119 -12.39 0.16 -18.72
N ILE A 120 -13.67 0.53 -18.77
CA ILE A 120 -14.17 1.79 -18.20
C ILE A 120 -13.89 1.85 -16.70
N PHE A 121 -14.18 0.77 -15.95
CA PHE A 121 -13.87 0.68 -14.52
C PHE A 121 -12.36 0.77 -14.24
N VAL A 122 -11.52 0.10 -15.04
CA VAL A 122 -10.06 0.14 -14.90
C VAL A 122 -9.52 1.55 -15.13
N VAL A 123 -9.96 2.24 -16.18
CA VAL A 123 -9.55 3.63 -16.47
C VAL A 123 -10.02 4.56 -15.35
N GLY A 124 -11.27 4.44 -14.92
CA GLY A 124 -11.79 5.24 -13.81
C GLY A 124 -11.01 5.00 -12.51
N ALA A 125 -10.70 3.75 -12.18
CA ALA A 125 -9.90 3.41 -11.01
C ALA A 125 -8.48 3.98 -11.09
N ALA A 126 -7.86 3.98 -12.28
CA ALA A 126 -6.55 4.59 -12.51
C ALA A 126 -6.58 6.11 -12.30
N LEU A 127 -7.64 6.80 -12.75
CA LEU A 127 -7.83 8.24 -12.53
C LEU A 127 -8.03 8.56 -11.03
N VAL A 128 -8.85 7.78 -10.34
CA VAL A 128 -9.03 7.91 -8.89
C VAL A 128 -7.72 7.68 -8.15
N HIS A 129 -6.93 6.67 -8.56
CA HIS A 129 -5.62 6.41 -8.00
C HIS A 129 -4.67 7.60 -8.19
N TYR A 130 -4.60 8.11 -9.42
CA TYR A 130 -3.76 9.25 -9.75
C TYR A 130 -4.11 10.47 -8.89
N TYR A 131 -5.40 10.80 -8.80
CA TYR A 131 -5.86 11.91 -7.96
C TYR A 131 -5.55 11.69 -6.47
N GLY A 132 -5.72 10.47 -5.97
CA GLY A 132 -5.32 10.15 -4.60
C GLY A 132 -3.81 10.31 -4.37
N VAL A 133 -2.97 9.89 -5.31
CA VAL A 133 -1.51 10.04 -5.20
C VAL A 133 -1.13 11.52 -5.18
N THR A 134 -1.73 12.36 -6.02
CA THR A 134 -1.44 13.79 -6.04
C THR A 134 -1.90 14.49 -4.76
N LYS A 135 -3.02 14.08 -4.16
CA LYS A 135 -3.46 14.55 -2.84
C LYS A 135 -2.46 14.20 -1.75
N THR A 136 -2.04 12.95 -1.69
CA THR A 136 -1.05 12.50 -0.71
C THR A 136 0.30 13.22 -0.93
N MET A 137 0.73 13.41 -2.18
CA MET A 137 1.94 14.19 -2.49
C MET A 137 1.80 15.63 -1.97
N ALA A 138 0.70 16.30 -2.29
CA ALA A 138 0.45 17.67 -1.85
C ALA A 138 0.49 17.81 -0.32
N TYR A 139 -0.06 16.83 0.41
CA TYR A 139 0.02 16.76 1.87
C TYR A 139 1.48 16.78 2.37
N TRP A 140 2.35 15.91 1.82
CA TRP A 140 3.76 15.84 2.26
C TRP A 140 4.59 17.05 1.83
N HIS A 141 4.29 17.64 0.68
CA HIS A 141 4.92 18.89 0.24
C HIS A 141 4.53 20.06 1.14
N ALA A 142 3.26 20.17 1.55
CA ALA A 142 2.81 21.19 2.48
C ALA A 142 3.47 21.07 3.87
N GLN A 143 3.92 19.87 4.24
CA GLN A 143 4.68 19.62 5.47
C GLN A 143 6.20 19.75 5.30
N ASN A 144 6.67 20.27 4.17
CA ASN A 144 8.08 20.41 3.84
C ASN A 144 8.86 19.08 4.02
N HIS A 145 8.22 17.95 3.69
CA HIS A 145 8.80 16.61 3.83
C HIS A 145 9.29 16.28 5.25
N SER A 146 8.81 17.00 6.27
CA SER A 146 9.26 16.81 7.65
C SER A 146 8.66 15.52 8.22
N CYS A 147 9.54 14.61 8.64
CA CYS A 147 9.17 13.38 9.34
C CYS A 147 9.10 13.57 10.86
N GLN A 148 9.05 14.82 11.31
CA GLN A 148 9.32 15.20 12.69
C GLN A 148 8.05 15.51 13.49
N LYS A 149 6.87 15.34 12.90
CA LYS A 149 5.61 15.50 13.61
C LYS A 149 5.03 14.14 14.00
N GLU A 150 4.83 14.01 15.32
CA GLU A 150 3.80 13.18 15.95
C GLU A 150 4.13 11.76 16.46
N ILE A 151 5.33 11.54 16.99
CA ILE A 151 5.50 10.53 18.07
C ILE A 151 5.01 11.09 19.42
N GLU A 152 5.00 12.41 19.62
CA GLU A 152 4.59 13.03 20.89
C GLU A 152 3.07 13.22 21.06
N LEU A 153 2.28 13.45 20.00
CA LEU A 153 0.82 13.58 20.17
C LEU A 153 0.09 12.24 20.31
N MET A 154 0.78 11.11 20.08
CA MET A 154 0.29 9.76 20.40
C MET A 154 0.79 9.25 21.77
N ALA A 155 1.58 10.06 22.48
CA ALA A 155 2.02 9.76 23.85
C ALA A 155 0.85 9.77 24.87
N THR A 156 -0.36 10.17 24.46
CA THR A 156 -1.59 10.02 25.27
C THR A 156 -2.41 8.77 24.93
N GLY A 157 -1.90 7.81 24.13
CA GLY A 157 -2.72 6.65 23.75
C GLY A 157 -2.04 5.32 23.45
N VAL A 158 -0.89 5.29 22.77
CA VAL A 158 -0.18 4.02 22.51
C VAL A 158 1.31 4.29 22.43
N LYS A 159 2.05 3.82 23.45
CA LYS A 159 3.50 3.69 23.38
C LYS A 159 3.82 2.79 22.18
N TYR A 160 4.36 3.37 21.11
CA TYR A 160 4.96 2.58 20.03
C TYR A 160 6.27 1.99 20.56
N GLU A 161 6.15 0.93 21.34
CA GLU A 161 7.28 0.15 21.80
C GLU A 161 7.88 -0.55 20.58
N LYS A 162 9.21 -0.57 20.51
CA LYS A 162 10.06 -1.09 19.44
C LYS A 162 9.86 -2.60 19.11
N ALA A 163 8.73 -3.20 19.51
CA ALA A 163 8.40 -4.61 19.45
C ALA A 163 7.74 -5.05 18.12
N SER A 164 6.96 -4.20 17.44
CA SER A 164 6.25 -4.63 16.20
C SER A 164 7.17 -4.87 15.01
N VAL A 165 8.32 -4.19 14.96
CA VAL A 165 9.37 -4.46 13.97
C VAL A 165 10.06 -5.79 14.27
N HIS A 166 10.21 -6.14 15.55
CA HIS A 166 10.73 -7.43 15.98
C HIS A 166 9.78 -8.59 15.63
N LEU A 167 8.46 -8.42 15.75
CA LEU A 167 7.50 -9.49 15.42
C LEU A 167 7.45 -9.77 13.91
N CYS A 168 7.53 -8.72 13.07
CA CYS A 168 7.61 -8.88 11.61
C CYS A 168 8.99 -9.42 11.18
N MET A 169 10.08 -8.99 11.83
CA MET A 169 11.40 -9.58 11.63
C MET A 169 11.49 -11.02 12.12
N VAL A 170 10.79 -11.44 13.18
CA VAL A 170 10.77 -12.84 13.65
C VAL A 170 10.05 -13.76 12.65
N ILE A 171 9.01 -13.26 11.97
CA ILE A 171 8.31 -14.00 10.90
C ILE A 171 9.18 -14.10 9.62
N LEU A 172 10.03 -13.11 9.34
CA LEU A 172 10.97 -13.10 8.22
C LEU A 172 12.36 -13.73 8.52
N ASN A 173 12.77 -13.84 9.79
CA ASN A 173 14.08 -14.36 10.22
C ASN A 173 14.19 -15.89 10.29
N VAL A 174 13.17 -16.64 9.86
CA VAL A 174 13.24 -18.12 9.85
C VAL A 174 14.25 -18.66 8.82
N ARG A 175 14.95 -17.82 8.02
CA ARG A 175 15.88 -18.32 7.00
C ARG A 175 17.20 -17.57 6.75
N ILE A 176 17.63 -16.63 7.61
CA ILE A 176 18.93 -15.92 7.44
C ILE A 176 19.63 -15.69 8.79
N ASN A 177 19.77 -16.73 9.62
CA ASN A 177 20.65 -16.68 10.80
C ASN A 177 21.61 -17.89 10.90
N ILE A 178 21.76 -18.63 9.81
CA ILE A 178 22.95 -19.44 9.57
C ILE A 178 23.78 -18.59 8.60
N LEU A 179 25.01 -18.26 8.97
CA LEU A 179 25.95 -17.37 8.25
C LEU A 179 25.83 -15.88 8.61
N ILE A 180 26.30 -15.51 9.81
CA ILE A 180 27.36 -14.52 10.08
C ILE A 180 27.33 -14.24 11.60
N SER A 181 28.10 -15.05 12.32
CA SER A 181 28.43 -14.84 13.72
C SER A 181 29.71 -14.01 13.81
N HIS A 182 29.63 -12.75 14.26
CA HIS A 182 30.67 -12.15 15.10
C HIS A 182 30.16 -10.87 15.81
N PRO A 183 30.50 -10.66 17.11
CA PRO A 183 30.01 -9.53 17.90
C PRO A 183 31.00 -8.36 17.92
N THR A 184 30.60 -7.24 18.56
CA THR A 184 31.28 -5.94 18.85
C THR A 184 30.79 -4.81 17.95
N ASN A 185 30.46 -3.58 18.38
CA ASN A 185 30.66 -2.87 19.64
C ASN A 185 29.55 -1.80 19.79
N LYS A 186 29.18 -1.48 21.04
CA LYS A 186 28.36 -0.29 21.35
C LYS A 186 29.15 0.96 20.98
N ILE A 187 28.56 1.86 20.20
CA ILE A 187 29.11 3.22 20.03
C ILE A 187 28.18 4.19 20.74
N GLN A 188 28.74 4.74 21.82
CA GLN A 188 28.21 5.82 22.65
C GLN A 188 28.84 7.11 22.14
N TYR A 189 28.03 8.10 21.77
CA TYR A 189 28.53 9.43 21.39
C TYR A 189 28.26 10.44 22.52
N PRO A 190 29.25 11.26 22.92
CA PRO A 190 29.17 12.13 24.09
C PRO A 190 28.64 13.55 23.79
N VAL A 191 28.13 14.13 24.87
CA VAL A 191 27.73 15.52 25.22
C VAL A 191 28.39 16.67 24.44
N THR A 192 27.60 17.70 24.09
CA THR A 192 28.02 19.11 24.25
C THR A 192 26.85 19.98 24.73
N SER A 193 27.07 20.61 25.87
CA SER A 193 26.24 21.59 26.56
C SER A 193 26.53 22.99 26.00
N PHE A 194 25.53 23.71 25.50
CA PHE A 194 25.61 25.16 25.23
C PHE A 194 24.19 25.74 25.13
N TYR A 195 23.61 26.19 26.24
CA TYR A 195 22.83 27.44 26.36
C TYR A 195 22.37 27.65 27.80
N SER A 196 23.11 28.48 28.55
CA SER A 196 22.69 28.99 29.85
C SER A 196 23.50 30.27 30.13
N SER A 197 23.07 31.40 29.59
CA SER A 197 23.25 32.70 30.26
C SER A 197 22.43 33.78 29.56
N GLN A 198 21.22 34.00 30.05
CA GLN A 198 20.56 35.30 29.93
C GLN A 198 19.57 35.40 31.10
N LYS A 199 19.98 36.04 32.19
CA LYS A 199 19.11 36.86 33.05
C LYS A 199 19.86 37.57 34.18
N HIS A 200 19.59 38.87 34.26
CA HIS A 200 19.68 39.79 35.40
C HIS A 200 21.02 40.43 35.76
N ASP A 201 21.24 41.63 35.20
CA ASP A 201 21.89 42.75 35.87
C ASP A 201 20.81 43.73 36.39
N THR A 202 20.74 43.89 37.71
CA THR A 202 20.32 45.08 38.47
C THR A 202 20.97 45.01 39.84
#